data_AF-A0A835CQ28-F1
#
_entry.id   AF-A0A835CQ28-F1
#
_cell.length_a   1.000
_cell.length_b   1.000
_cell.length_c   1.000
_cell.angle_alpha   90.00
_cell.angle_beta   90.00
_cell.angle_gamma   90.00
#
_symmetry.space_group_name_H-M   'P 1'
#
loop_
_entity.id
_entity.type
_entity.pdbx_description
1 polymer ?
#
loop_
_entity_poly.entity_id
_entity_poly.type
_entity_poly.pdbx_seq_one_letter_code
_entity_poly.pdbx_strand_id
1 'polypeptide(L)'
;MDWFRRNDWLELDISRQIAERLNIPVLITMINEAFGAQTSACAKDLNLDINELNVDGGAIALGHPLGASETRITVHLIHKLRLQLLFYQWPIYDYHL
;
A
#
# COMPACT_ATOMS: atom_id res chain seq x y z
N MET A 1 11.92 0.98 -26.06
CA MET A 1 11.54 0.33 -24.79
C MET A 1 11.80 1.36 -23.70
N ASP A 2 10.80 2.16 -23.37
CA ASP A 2 10.89 3.15 -22.29
C ASP A 2 10.22 2.54 -21.06
N TRP A 3 11.02 1.93 -20.19
CA TRP A 3 10.57 1.28 -18.95
C TRP A 3 10.60 2.24 -17.73
N PHE A 4 10.91 3.52 -17.95
CA PHE A 4 11.24 4.49 -16.90
C PHE A 4 10.46 5.80 -17.04
N ARG A 5 9.19 5.78 -17.48
CA ARG A 5 8.37 7.00 -17.43
C ARG A 5 7.63 7.06 -16.10
N ARG A 6 7.51 8.26 -15.56
CA ARG A 6 6.80 8.55 -14.30
C ARG A 6 5.38 7.95 -14.22
N ASN A 7 4.68 7.84 -15.34
CA ASN A 7 3.33 7.28 -15.39
C ASN A 7 3.29 5.76 -15.27
N ASP A 8 4.39 5.06 -15.58
CA ASP A 8 4.47 3.59 -15.53
C ASP A 8 4.53 3.11 -14.07
N TRP A 9 5.01 3.96 -13.15
CA TRP A 9 5.12 3.64 -11.73
C TRP A 9 3.80 3.73 -10.97
N LEU A 10 2.84 4.53 -11.45
CA LEU A 10 1.51 4.65 -10.81
C LEU A 10 0.75 3.32 -10.80
N GLU A 11 0.98 2.46 -11.79
CA GLU A 11 0.40 1.12 -11.83
C GLU A 11 0.88 0.23 -10.67
N LEU A 12 2.06 0.53 -10.11
CA LEU A 12 2.63 -0.20 -8.99
C LEU A 12 2.12 0.26 -7.61
N ASP A 13 1.47 1.43 -7.55
CA ASP A 13 0.92 2.00 -6.32
C ASP A 13 -0.58 1.70 -6.23
N ILE A 14 -0.89 0.47 -5.82
CA ILE A 14 -2.26 -0.02 -5.64
C ILE A 14 -3.00 0.78 -4.56
N SER A 15 -2.28 1.23 -3.52
CA SER A 15 -2.83 2.01 -2.42
C SER A 15 -3.54 3.28 -2.90
N ARG A 16 -2.89 4.06 -3.77
CA ARG A 16 -3.51 5.25 -4.35
C ARG A 16 -4.68 4.93 -5.26
N GLN A 17 -4.56 3.90 -6.10
CA GLN A 17 -5.66 3.48 -6.97
C GLN A 17 -6.91 3.06 -6.18
N ILE A 18 -6.74 2.35 -5.06
CA ILE A 18 -7.86 1.96 -4.18
C ILE A 18 -8.43 3.19 -3.46
N ALA A 19 -7.56 4.06 -2.95
CA ALA A 19 -7.96 5.27 -2.25
C ALA A 19 -8.81 6.19 -3.14
N GLU A 20 -8.37 6.40 -4.39
CA GLU A 20 -9.12 7.16 -5.40
C GLU A 20 -10.46 6.50 -5.73
N ARG A 21 -10.48 5.20 -5.98
CA ARG A 21 -11.71 4.45 -6.32
C ARG A 21 -12.75 4.45 -5.20
N LEU A 22 -12.30 4.42 -3.94
CA LEU A 22 -13.17 4.39 -2.77
C LEU A 22 -13.42 5.78 -2.19
N ASN A 23 -12.80 6.83 -2.73
CA ASN A 23 -12.84 8.19 -2.21
C ASN A 23 -12.49 8.27 -0.70
N ILE A 24 -11.41 7.58 -0.32
CA ILE A 24 -10.88 7.54 1.05
C ILE A 24 -9.44 8.07 1.06
N PRO A 25 -8.93 8.57 2.20
CA PRO A 25 -7.53 8.93 2.30
C PRO A 25 -6.63 7.71 2.11
N VAL A 26 -5.44 7.93 1.53
CA VAL A 26 -4.38 6.93 1.47
C VAL A 26 -3.86 6.70 2.89
N LEU A 27 -3.92 5.44 3.36
CA LEU A 27 -3.62 5.10 4.75
C LEU A 27 -2.22 4.51 4.92
N ILE A 28 -1.77 3.73 3.94
CA ILE A 28 -0.41 3.21 3.83
C ILE A 28 -0.04 3.18 2.35
N THR A 29 1.25 3.35 2.04
CA THR A 29 1.75 3.26 0.67
C THR A 29 2.47 1.93 0.47
N MET A 30 1.99 1.12 -0.46
CA MET A 30 2.61 -0.15 -0.83
C MET A 30 2.88 -0.21 -2.31
N ILE A 31 4.12 -0.53 -2.67
CA ILE A 31 4.51 -0.80 -4.06
C ILE A 31 5.16 -2.17 -4.16
N ASN A 32 5.06 -2.77 -5.35
CA ASN A 32 5.75 -4.03 -5.61
C ASN A 32 7.27 -3.84 -5.48
N GLU A 33 7.86 -4.50 -4.49
CA GLU A 33 9.27 -4.40 -4.13
C GLU A 33 10.06 -5.54 -4.81
N ALA A 34 10.10 -5.54 -6.14
CA ALA A 34 10.80 -6.61 -6.88
C ALA A 34 12.32 -6.52 -6.71
N PHE A 35 12.86 -5.29 -6.65
CA PHE A 35 14.27 -5.00 -6.42
C PHE A 35 14.44 -3.67 -5.68
N GLY A 36 15.41 -3.59 -4.77
CA GLY A 36 15.63 -2.37 -3.98
C GLY A 36 15.95 -1.13 -4.82
N ALA A 37 16.69 -1.30 -5.92
CA ALA A 37 16.98 -0.21 -6.86
C ALA A 37 15.71 0.31 -7.57
N GLN A 38 14.79 -0.58 -7.97
CA GLN A 38 13.51 -0.20 -8.57
C GLN A 38 12.62 0.50 -7.54
N THR A 39 12.52 -0.04 -6.33
CA THR A 39 11.71 0.54 -5.25
C THR A 39 12.21 1.94 -4.88
N SER A 40 13.55 2.13 -4.79
CA SER A 40 14.15 3.44 -4.52
C SER A 40 13.91 4.44 -5.65
N ALA A 41 14.00 4.02 -6.91
CA ALA A 41 13.68 4.86 -8.05
C ALA A 41 12.20 5.28 -8.06
N CYS A 42 11.28 4.35 -7.81
CA CYS A 42 9.84 4.63 -7.72
C CYS A 42 9.52 5.60 -6.59
N ALA A 43 10.10 5.40 -5.40
CA ALA A 43 9.88 6.26 -4.25
C ALA A 43 10.29 7.72 -4.55
N LYS A 44 11.41 7.90 -5.25
CA LYS A 44 11.87 9.22 -5.69
C LYS A 44 10.97 9.83 -6.77
N ASP A 45 10.61 9.06 -7.78
CA ASP A 45 9.83 9.55 -8.93
C ASP A 45 8.37 9.89 -8.56
N LEU A 46 7.78 9.13 -7.63
CA LEU A 46 6.42 9.32 -7.13
C LEU A 46 6.36 10.19 -5.85
N ASN A 47 7.52 10.71 -5.40
CA ASN A 47 7.68 11.52 -4.19
C ASN A 47 6.98 10.87 -2.97
N LEU A 48 7.24 9.58 -2.75
CA LEU A 48 6.69 8.80 -1.64
C LEU A 48 7.47 9.12 -0.36
N ASP A 49 6.76 9.18 0.78
CA ASP A 49 7.43 9.18 2.07
C ASP A 49 8.00 7.79 2.34
N ILE A 50 9.33 7.71 2.50
CA ILE A 50 10.04 6.46 2.77
C ILE A 50 9.63 5.85 4.13
N ASN A 51 9.17 6.69 5.06
CA ASN A 51 8.72 6.23 6.37
C ASN A 51 7.33 5.59 6.32
N GLU A 52 6.58 5.78 5.24
CA GLU A 52 5.25 5.21 5.01
C GLU A 52 5.26 4.12 3.92
N LEU A 53 6.37 4.00 3.18
CA LEU A 53 6.54 3.04 2.11
C LEU A 53 6.84 1.64 2.65
N ASN A 54 5.99 0.67 2.32
CA ASN A 54 6.21 -0.75 2.64
C ASN A 54 6.50 -1.01 4.14
N VAL A 55 5.89 -0.23 5.06
CA VAL A 55 6.13 -0.28 6.51
C VAL A 55 5.92 -1.64 7.16
N ASP A 56 5.02 -2.46 6.60
CA ASP A 56 4.75 -3.82 7.07
C ASP A 56 5.56 -4.90 6.31
N GLY A 57 6.54 -4.48 5.50
CA GLY A 57 7.41 -5.34 4.70
C GLY A 57 6.94 -5.51 3.25
N GLY A 58 7.87 -5.31 2.31
CA GLY A 58 7.65 -5.56 0.88
C GLY A 58 8.03 -6.97 0.45
N ALA A 59 8.10 -7.19 -0.86
CA ALA A 59 8.38 -8.50 -1.45
C ALA A 59 9.84 -8.97 -1.24
N ILE A 60 10.79 -8.07 -0.92
CA ILE A 60 12.16 -8.49 -0.55
C ILE A 60 12.16 -9.16 0.82
N ALA A 61 11.40 -8.63 1.78
CA ALA A 61 11.34 -9.15 3.14
C ALA A 61 10.42 -10.38 3.27
N LEU A 62 9.28 -10.38 2.57
CA LEU A 62 8.25 -11.42 2.68
C LEU A 62 8.30 -12.47 1.55
N GLY A 63 9.12 -12.24 0.52
CA GLY A 63 9.22 -13.08 -0.66
C GLY A 63 8.31 -12.63 -1.81
N HIS A 64 8.70 -12.97 -3.03
CA HIS A 64 8.02 -12.60 -4.27
C HIS A 64 7.56 -13.84 -5.06
N PRO A 65 6.50 -14.56 -4.61
CA PRO A 65 5.87 -15.56 -5.45
C PRO A 65 5.28 -14.89 -6.70
N LEU A 66 5.78 -15.28 -7.87
CA LEU A 66 5.31 -14.79 -9.17
C LEU A 66 3.79 -14.91 -9.26
N GLY A 67 3.10 -13.79 -9.48
CA GLY A 67 1.64 -13.72 -9.62
C GLY A 67 0.83 -13.63 -8.31
N ALA A 68 1.43 -13.80 -7.13
CA ALA A 68 0.73 -13.70 -5.85
C ALA A 68 1.05 -12.42 -5.05
N SER A 69 2.02 -11.63 -5.51
CA SER A 69 2.46 -10.42 -4.82
C SER A 69 1.40 -9.31 -4.83
N GLU A 70 0.67 -9.13 -5.93
CA GLU A 70 -0.46 -8.20 -6.05
C GLU A 70 -1.60 -8.58 -5.10
N THR A 71 -1.91 -9.87 -5.01
CA THR A 71 -2.91 -10.40 -4.06
C THR A 71 -2.49 -10.14 -2.62
N ARG A 72 -1.21 -10.36 -2.28
CA ARG A 72 -0.67 -10.07 -0.93
C ARG A 72 -0.85 -8.59 -0.57
N ILE A 73 -0.41 -7.68 -1.45
CA ILE A 73 -0.51 -6.23 -1.23
C ILE A 73 -1.98 -5.82 -1.05
N THR A 74 -2.87 -6.31 -1.92
CA THR A 74 -4.30 -6.01 -1.87
C THR A 74 -4.96 -6.53 -0.59
N VAL A 75 -4.69 -7.78 -0.20
CA VAL A 75 -5.23 -8.37 1.04
C VAL A 75 -4.75 -7.60 2.27
N HIS A 76 -3.48 -7.19 2.29
CA HIS A 76 -2.91 -6.39 3.37
C HIS A 76 -3.61 -5.03 3.51
N LEU A 77 -3.80 -4.32 2.39
CA LEU A 77 -4.55 -3.06 2.33
C LEU A 77 -5.98 -3.22 2.85
N ILE A 78 -6.69 -4.27 2.45
CA ILE A 78 -8.04 -4.57 2.94
C ILE A 78 -8.04 -4.81 4.45
N HIS A 79 -7.07 -5.55 4.99
CA HIS A 79 -6.96 -5.76 6.44
C HIS A 79 -6.75 -4.45 7.21
N LYS A 80 -5.89 -3.56 6.72
CA LYS A 80 -5.66 -2.23 7.32
C LYS A 80 -6.91 -1.37 7.28
N LEU A 81 -7.59 -1.32 6.13
CA LEU A 81 -8.86 -0.62 5.95
C LEU A 81 -9.93 -1.13 6.92
N ARG A 82 -10.07 -2.45 7.03
CA ARG A 82 -11.03 -3.07 7.96
C ARG A 82 -10.72 -2.70 9.40
N LEU A 83 -9.45 -2.73 9.81
CA LEU A 83 -9.08 -2.34 11.18
C LEU A 83 -9.47 -0.88 11.44
N GLN A 84 -9.14 0.05 10.54
CA GLN A 84 -9.48 1.46 10.72
C GLN A 84 -11.00 1.70 10.72
N LEU A 85 -11.74 1.07 9.81
CA LEU A 85 -13.20 1.16 9.81
C LEU A 85 -13.83 0.58 11.08
N LEU A 86 -13.30 -0.52 11.63
CA LEU A 86 -13.75 -1.08 12.91
C LEU A 86 -13.46 -0.13 14.07
N PHE A 87 -12.32 0.57 14.08
CA PHE A 87 -12.04 1.60 15.09
C PHE A 87 -12.97 2.81 14.96
N TYR A 88 -13.32 3.23 13.74
CA TYR A 88 -14.30 4.30 13.51
C TYR A 88 -15.75 3.87 13.83
N GLN A 89 -16.09 2.59 13.63
CA GLN A 89 -17.38 1.99 14.01
C GLN A 89 -17.45 1.56 15.47
N TRP A 90 -16.46 1.89 16.31
CA TRP A 90 -16.53 1.65 17.74
C TRP A 90 -16.97 2.91 18.54
N PRO A 91 -18.21 3.43 18.40
CA PRO A 91 -18.79 4.24 19.44
C PRO A 91 -19.48 3.33 20.46
N ILE A 92 -19.03 3.43 21.72
CA ILE A 92 -19.89 3.56 22.90
C ILE A 92 -21.02 2.50 22.99
N TYR A 93 -20.71 1.34 23.55
CA TYR A 93 -21.67 0.61 24.37
C TYR A 93 -21.00 0.23 25.70
N ASP A 94 -21.31 1.06 26.71
CA ASP A 94 -21.38 0.82 28.17
C ASP A 94 -20.17 0.18 28.91
N TYR A 95 -19.81 0.59 30.13
CA TYR A 95 -20.71 0.77 31.28
C TYR A 95 -20.34 2.00 32.14
N HIS A 96 -21.29 2.94 32.23
CA HIS A 96 -21.57 3.59 33.50
C HIS A 96 -22.49 2.65 34.31
N LEU A 97 -21.90 1.91 35.25
CA LEU A 97 -22.55 1.36 36.44
C LEU A 97 -21.64 1.61 37.64
#